data_AF-A0A9E3KHQ2-F1
#
_entry.id   AF-A0A9E3KHQ2-F1
#
_cell.length_a   1.000
_cell.length_b   1.000
_cell.length_c   1.000
_cell.angle_alpha   90.00
_cell.angle_beta   90.00
_cell.angle_gamma   90.00
#
_symmetry.space_group_name_H-M   'P 1'
#
loop_
_entity.id
_entity.type
_entity.pdbx_description
1 polymer ?
#
loop_
_entity_poly.entity_id
_entity_poly.type
_entity_poly.pdbx_seq_one_letter_code
_entity_poly.pdbx_strand_id
1 'polypeptide(L)' 'MAKGQNVVHQYFKKQLADGLRILVKVNPIEFTGTEITLGLSGDMQVRNLTFDEQIFDDLKADGFENCNPLEFNLYLSGLA' A
#
# COMPACT_ATOMS: atom_id res chain seq x y z
N MET A 1 10.62 19.11 20.36
CA MET A 1 11.52 17.93 20.31
C MET A 1 11.50 17.39 18.88
N ALA A 2 12.54 17.67 18.10
CA ALA A 2 12.62 17.22 16.71
C ALA A 2 12.91 15.72 16.66
N LYS A 3 12.04 14.95 16.00
CA LYS A 3 12.38 13.68 15.35
C LYS A 3 11.23 13.30 14.43
N GLY A 4 11.05 14.08 13.36
CA GLY A 4 10.47 13.54 12.14
C GLY A 4 11.43 12.44 11.70
N GLN A 5 11.18 11.21 12.15
CA GLN A 5 11.91 10.07 11.63
C GLN A 5 11.58 10.04 10.15
N ASN A 6 12.59 10.14 9.28
CA ASN A 6 12.44 9.94 7.85
C ASN A 6 12.18 8.44 7.61
N VAL A 7 11.00 7.97 8.05
CA VAL A 7 10.58 6.60 7.88
C VAL A 7 10.22 6.43 6.41
N VAL A 8 11.09 5.73 5.70
CA VAL A 8 10.84 5.33 4.32
C VAL A 8 9.79 4.23 4.37
N HIS A 9 8.56 4.60 4.04
CA HIS A 9 7.48 3.64 3.89
C HIS A 9 7.76 2.77 2.67
N GLN A 10 7.39 1.50 2.76
CA GLN A 10 7.44 0.58 1.64
C GLN A 10 6.06 0.52 0.98
N TYR A 11 6.06 0.47 -0.35
CA TYR A 11 4.84 0.51 -1.14
C TYR A 11 4.79 -0.73 -2.01
N PHE A 12 3.64 -1.36 -2.02
CA PHE A 12 3.38 -2.59 -2.73
C PHE A 12 2.13 -2.43 -3.56
N LYS A 13 2.05 -3.15 -4.67
CA LYS A 13 0.86 -3.23 -5.50
C LYS A 13 0.64 -4.64 -6.00
N LYS A 14 -0.62 -4.98 -6.21
CA LYS A 14 -1.04 -6.22 -6.84
C LYS A 14 -2.19 -5.92 -7.77
N GLN A 15 -2.09 -6.41 -9.00
CA GLN A 15 -3.18 -6.32 -9.95
C GLN A 15 -3.82 -7.70 -10.09
N LEU A 16 -5.13 -7.75 -9.92
CA LEU A 16 -5.93 -8.95 -10.03
C LEU A 16 -6.50 -9.07 -11.44
N ALA A 17 -6.80 -10.30 -11.86
CA ALA A 17 -7.25 -10.61 -13.22
C ALA A 17 -8.66 -10.05 -13.53
N ASP A 18 -9.44 -9.75 -12.50
CA ASP A 18 -10.74 -9.08 -12.56
C ASP A 18 -10.62 -7.54 -12.68
N GLY A 19 -9.39 -7.03 -12.87
CA GLY A 19 -9.12 -5.61 -13.03
C GLY A 19 -9.11 -4.81 -11.73
N LEU A 20 -9.27 -5.47 -10.58
CA LEU A 20 -9.03 -4.84 -9.28
C LEU A 20 -7.54 -4.55 -9.10
N ARG A 21 -7.22 -3.41 -8.51
CA ARG A 21 -5.86 -3.08 -8.08
C ARG A 21 -5.84 -2.85 -6.59
N ILE A 22 -4.90 -3.50 -5.92
CA ILE A 22 -4.65 -3.32 -4.49
C ILE A 22 -3.29 -2.66 -4.35
N LEU A 23 -3.22 -1.57 -3.59
CA LEU A 23 -1.99 -0.91 -3.22
C LEU A 23 -1.86 -0.87 -1.71
N VAL A 24 -0.69 -1.21 -1.18
CA VAL A 24 -0.43 -1.27 0.25
C VAL A 24 0.78 -0.41 0.56
N LYS A 25 0.63 0.54 1.47
CA LYS A 25 1.71 1.30 2.08
C LYS A 25 1.98 0.72 3.47
N VAL A 26 3.19 0.27 3.74
CA VAL A 26 3.60 -0.28 5.05
C VAL A 26 4.67 0.62 5.68
N ASN A 27 4.47 0.98 6.94
CA ASN A 27 5.49 1.57 7.81
C ASN A 27 6.30 0.42 8.44
N PRO A 28 7.59 0.24 8.09
CA PRO A 28 8.39 -0.88 8.59
C PRO A 28 8.81 -0.76 10.07
N ILE A 29 8.55 0.39 10.72
CA ILE A 29 8.91 0.62 12.13
C ILE A 29 7.72 0.33 13.05
N GLU A 30 6.54 0.82 12.67
CA GLU A 30 5.31 0.68 13.47
C GLU A 30 4.44 -0.49 13.01
N PHE A 31 4.80 -1.13 11.89
CA PHE A 31 4.00 -2.15 11.21
C PHE A 31 2.55 -1.71 10.96
N THR A 32 2.33 -0.41 10.79
CA THR A 32 1.04 0.15 10.39
C THR A 32 1.05 0.45 8.91
N GLY A 33 -0.12 0.48 8.29
CA GLY A 33 -0.18 0.84 6.90
C GLY A 33 -1.55 1.19 6.38
N THR A 34 -1.57 1.58 5.12
CA THR A 34 -2.77 1.98 4.40
C THR A 34 -2.91 1.12 3.16
N GLU A 35 -4.04 0.45 3.03
CA GLU A 35 -4.43 -0.29 1.85
C GLU A 35 -5.43 0.54 1.03
N ILE A 36 -5.24 0.56 -0.28
CA ILE A 36 -6.14 1.13 -1.26
C ILE A 36 -6.58 0.01 -2.19
N THR A 37 -7.86 -0.27 -2.26
CA THR A 37 -8.45 -1.15 -3.27
C THR A 37 -9.18 -0.30 -4.28
N LEU A 38 -8.80 -0.44 -5.56
CA LEU A 38 -9.40 0.24 -6.70
C LEU A 38 -10.24 -0.75 -7.50
N GLY A 39 -11.52 -0.44 -7.60
CA GLY A 39 -12.49 -1.14 -8.43
C GLY A 39 -12.42 -0.71 -9.90
N LEU A 40 -12.88 -1.59 -10.79
CA LEU A 40 -13.04 -1.31 -12.23
C LEU A 40 -13.95 -0.11 -12.53
N SER A 41 -14.90 0.18 -11.65
CA SER A 41 -15.88 1.26 -11.82
C SER A 41 -15.43 2.60 -11.24
N GLY A 42 -14.17 2.70 -10.80
CA GLY A 42 -13.62 3.89 -10.14
C GLY A 42 -13.89 3.94 -8.63
N ASP A 43 -14.47 2.89 -8.05
CA ASP A 43 -14.67 2.77 -6.61
C ASP A 43 -13.33 2.60 -5.90
N MET A 44 -12.96 3.57 -5.08
CA MET A 44 -11.76 3.50 -4.24
C MET A 44 -12.15 3.21 -2.79
N GLN A 45 -11.57 2.16 -2.21
CA GLN A 45 -11.71 1.81 -0.80
C GLN A 45 -10.36 1.97 -0.12
N VAL A 46 -10.27 2.91 0.83
CA VAL A 46 -9.05 3.13 1.62
C VAL A 46 -9.26 2.62 3.04
N ARG A 47 -8.33 1.81 3.53
CA ARG A 47 -8.37 1.19 4.85
C ARG A 47 -7.02 1.31 5.53
N ASN A 48 -7.03 1.55 6.83
CA ASN A 48 -5.82 1.51 7.64
C ASN A 48 -5.75 0.15 8.34
N LEU A 49 -4.58 -0.47 8.28
CA LEU A 49 -4.30 -1.81 8.77
C LEU A 49 -3.11 -1.75 9.72
N THR A 50 -3.12 -2.65 10.69
CA THR A 50 -1.96 -2.95 11.53
C THR A 50 -1.52 -4.35 11.19
N PHE A 51 -0.23 -4.48 10.94
CA PHE A 51 0.44 -5.68 10.52
C PHE A 51 1.38 -6.17 11.62
N ASP A 52 1.88 -7.38 11.44
CA ASP A 52 2.99 -7.92 12.21
C ASP A 52 4.29 -7.87 11.38
N GLU A 53 5.35 -8.42 11.95
CA GLU A 53 6.68 -8.43 11.34
C GLU A 53 6.77 -9.28 10.07
N GLN A 54 5.81 -10.19 9.84
CA GLN A 54 5.80 -11.13 8.70
C GLN A 54 5.17 -10.53 7.45
N ILE A 55 4.60 -9.33 7.54
CA ILE A 55 3.87 -8.70 6.44
C ILE A 55 4.66 -8.61 5.12
N PHE A 56 5.97 -8.40 5.18
CA PHE A 56 6.78 -8.30 3.97
C PHE A 56 6.91 -9.65 3.25
N ASP A 57 6.99 -10.74 4.03
CA ASP A 57 7.04 -12.09 3.49
C ASP A 57 5.65 -12.51 2.98
N ASP A 58 4.58 -12.15 3.70
CA ASP A 58 3.20 -12.40 3.28
C ASP A 58 2.86 -11.68 1.98
N LEU A 59 3.15 -10.38 1.88
CA LEU A 59 2.94 -9.60 0.65
C LEU A 59 3.71 -10.22 -0.53
N LYS A 60 4.94 -10.67 -0.29
CA LYS A 60 5.75 -11.33 -1.32
C LYS A 60 5.18 -12.70 -1.72
N ALA A 61 4.74 -13.51 -0.75
CA ALA A 61 4.11 -14.80 -0.98
C ALA A 61 2.78 -14.66 -1.73
N ASP A 62 2.03 -13.60 -1.43
CA ASP A 62 0.81 -13.20 -2.13
C ASP A 62 1.08 -12.65 -3.54
N GLY A 63 2.33 -12.44 -3.93
CA GLY A 63 2.70 -11.92 -5.25
C GLY A 63 2.44 -10.43 -5.42
N PHE A 64 2.48 -9.66 -4.32
CA PHE A 64 2.59 -8.21 -4.43
C PHE A 64 3.97 -7.82 -4.96
N GLU A 65 3.98 -6.81 -5.81
CA GLU A 65 5.18 -6.23 -6.39
C GLU A 65 5.48 -4.88 -5.74
N ASN A 66 6.75 -4.48 -5.74
CA ASN A 66 7.13 -3.15 -5.25
C ASN A 66 6.51 -2.06 -6.14
N CYS A 67 5.93 -1.06 -5.49
CA CYS A 67 5.28 0.08 -6.11
C CYS A 67 6.09 1.35 -5.83
N ASN A 68 6.02 2.33 -6.74
CA ASN A 68 6.63 3.62 -6.51
C ASN A 68 5.74 4.44 -5.55
N PRO A 69 6.29 5.12 -4.53
CA PRO A 69 5.56 6.05 -3.68
C PRO A 69 4.69 7.06 -4.44
N LEU A 70 5.17 7.53 -5.61
CA LEU A 70 4.42 8.47 -6.44
C LEU A 70 3.14 7.84 -6.99
N GLU A 71 3.21 6.60 -7.47
CA GLU A 71 2.06 5.87 -8.01
C GLU A 71 0.99 5.68 -6.94
N PHE A 72 1.39 5.26 -5.72
CA PHE A 72 0.46 5.17 -4.58
C PHE A 72 -0.24 6.50 -4.29
N ASN A 73 0.51 7.60 -4.23
CA ASN A 73 -0.03 8.91 -3.91
C ASN A 73 -0.97 9.45 -5.01
N LEU A 74 -0.70 9.13 -6.28
CA LEU A 74 -1.59 9.50 -7.38
C LEU A 74 -2.95 8.81 -7.25
N TYR A 75 -2.97 7.52 -6.95
CA TYR A 75 -4.22 6.79 -6.68
C TYR A 75 -4.92 7.30 -5.43
N LEU A 76 -4.18 7.53 -4.34
CA LEU A 76 -4.74 8.08 -3.10
C LEU A 76 -5.41 9.45 -3.31
N SER A 77 -4.83 10.29 -4.19
CA SER A 77 -5.37 11.61 -4.50
C SER A 77 -6.55 11.56 -5.48
N GLY A 78 -6.87 10.39 -6.04
CA GLY A 78 -7.88 10.25 -7.10
C GLY A 78 -7.48 10.91 -8.43
N LEU A 79 -6.18 11.07 -8.68
CA LEU A 79 -5.63 11.74 -9.87
C LEU A 79 -5.21 10.76 -10.98
N ALA A 80 -5.31 9.45 -10.74
CA ALA A 80 -4.89 8.37 -11.64
C ALA A 80 -6.01 7.37 -11.90
#